data_AF-A0A2V1DM84-F1
#
_entry.id   AF-A0A2V1DM84-F1
#
_cell.length_a   1.000
_cell.length_b   1.000
_cell.length_c   1.000
_cell.angle_alpha   90.00
_cell.angle_beta   90.00
_cell.angle_gamma   90.00
#
_symmetry.space_group_name_H-M   'P 1'
#
loop_
_entity.id
_entity.type
_entity.pdbx_description
1 polymer ?
#
loop_
_entity_poly.entity_id
_entity_poly.type
_entity_poly.pdbx_seq_one_letter_code
_entity_poly.pdbx_strand_id
1 'polypeptide(L)'
;MDWIRRQLFKSPRSPKLVRPTSPSLPPSRRYTRRSYDGEGVRECDVKDFYKYTSGRWLWNEKYQLDRRYVEFDLSALLQVSAQAMGARDCVKVEKLPEGNFSKVFLMTMDDGRELIAKLPNPNAGRPHFTTASEAATMDYVRNSLGVPAPRVYGWSSSTDNPVRAEYILMERSGGVEVGKLWPSMSWEERLELVENLVMHEKAFVSANIPMYGSLYYAKDLDNPSPNQFLDPGNSVDNDNAFVVGQTTHRAFFDHLRDSVEVSQGPWPSVEDYVRARATKELACIEKFSSYPGQQGMFDGPNQYHPTKELKAKVLRDYLKAATQILPKDASLSRPALWHGDLHGDNIFVDPAQPTKILTIIDWQAVNVSPLFIQVCHPSLVEFDGPIPSGFAPINLPDNFDELSADAQLEAKNLRAAQSLYKLYEIMTLEQSPAASRAMRFRRTLPGKITGLANSVFSDGEPVLQGMLMRLQDEWATVCATPSTPCPLSFTEEERSQQRLLEASWGRGVELMAEVVDQIGAYQGWDGWVNHSNYTVYKERLERCRQQFLDRYAGTEEERKAWMRVWPFQDKMGEEGLA
;
A
#
# COMPACT_ATOMS: atom_id res chain seq x y z
N MET A 1 1.81 7.75 0.61
CA MET A 1 3.28 7.94 0.60
C MET A 1 3.92 7.54 -0.73
N ASP A 2 3.74 6.31 -1.22
CA ASP A 2 4.27 5.87 -2.53
C ASP A 2 3.80 6.73 -3.72
N TRP A 3 2.60 7.30 -3.62
CA TRP A 3 2.00 8.12 -4.66
C TRP A 3 2.69 9.48 -4.89
N ILE A 4 3.10 10.20 -3.82
CA ILE A 4 3.89 11.45 -3.91
C ILE A 4 5.21 11.17 -4.65
N ARG A 5 5.83 10.04 -4.29
CA ARG A 5 7.13 9.64 -4.80
C ARG A 5 7.09 9.23 -6.27
N ARG A 6 6.15 8.37 -6.67
CA ARG A 6 6.01 7.93 -8.09
C ARG A 6 5.68 9.09 -9.03
N GLN A 7 5.02 10.15 -8.54
CA GLN A 7 4.62 11.32 -9.34
C GLN A 7 5.67 12.43 -9.42
N LEU A 8 6.51 12.63 -8.39
CA LEU A 8 7.52 13.71 -8.37
C LEU A 8 8.89 13.26 -8.88
N PHE A 9 9.30 12.01 -8.65
CA PHE A 9 10.66 11.53 -8.98
C PHE A 9 10.83 10.95 -10.40
N LYS A 10 9.80 10.99 -11.25
CA LYS A 10 9.91 10.62 -12.68
C LYS A 10 10.04 11.83 -13.62
N SER A 11 10.56 12.96 -13.13
CA SER A 11 10.85 14.13 -13.96
C SER A 11 12.20 13.97 -14.69
N PRO A 12 12.32 14.25 -15.99
CA PRO A 12 13.53 14.01 -16.79
C PRO A 12 14.70 14.98 -16.53
N ARG A 13 14.64 15.81 -15.46
CA ARG A 13 15.63 16.88 -15.20
C ARG A 13 16.65 16.59 -14.10
N SER A 14 16.72 15.38 -13.57
CA SER A 14 17.81 14.99 -12.67
C SER A 14 19.09 14.71 -13.50
N PRO A 15 20.22 15.39 -13.24
CA PRO A 15 21.47 15.06 -13.92
C PRO A 15 21.86 13.61 -13.64
N LYS A 16 22.24 12.88 -14.69
CA LYS A 16 22.75 11.50 -14.64
C LYS A 16 23.98 11.43 -13.72
N LEU A 17 23.82 10.89 -12.51
CA LEU A 17 24.93 10.32 -11.77
C LEU A 17 25.06 8.85 -12.18
N VAL A 18 26.22 8.52 -12.76
CA VAL A 18 26.65 7.16 -13.07
C VAL A 18 26.65 6.36 -11.76
N ARG A 19 25.69 5.45 -11.60
CA ARG A 19 25.70 4.49 -10.50
C ARG A 19 26.82 3.47 -10.73
N PRO A 20 27.65 3.15 -9.73
CA PRO A 20 28.49 1.97 -9.80
C PRO A 20 27.62 0.72 -9.88
N THR A 21 28.13 -0.30 -10.58
CA THR A 21 27.47 -1.57 -10.94
C THR A 21 26.51 -2.09 -9.88
N SER A 22 25.27 -2.32 -10.29
CA SER A 22 24.23 -3.00 -9.51
C SER A 22 24.81 -4.25 -8.84
N PRO A 23 24.77 -4.36 -7.49
CA PRO A 23 24.85 -5.67 -6.89
C PRO A 23 23.62 -6.43 -7.37
N SER A 24 23.84 -7.62 -7.91
CA SER A 24 22.85 -8.65 -8.21
C SER A 24 21.58 -8.55 -7.36
N LEU A 25 20.42 -8.76 -8.01
CA LEU A 25 19.12 -9.00 -7.37
C LEU A 25 19.33 -9.67 -6.00
N PRO A 26 18.81 -9.10 -4.90
CA PRO A 26 18.98 -9.71 -3.60
C PRO A 26 18.41 -11.14 -3.66
N PRO A 27 19.10 -12.12 -3.05
CA PRO A 27 18.62 -13.49 -3.04
C PRO A 27 17.18 -13.53 -2.51
N SER A 28 16.38 -14.41 -3.10
CA SER A 28 15.02 -14.72 -2.65
C SER A 28 14.94 -14.76 -1.13
N ARG A 29 13.86 -14.19 -0.58
CA ARG A 29 13.61 -14.10 0.87
C ARG A 29 13.86 -15.46 1.53
N ARG A 30 15.07 -15.67 2.08
CA ARG A 30 15.44 -16.91 2.77
C ARG A 30 14.88 -16.84 4.17
N TYR A 31 13.73 -17.46 4.35
CA TYR A 31 13.09 -17.54 5.65
C TYR A 31 13.57 -18.78 6.43
N THR A 32 13.82 -18.62 7.72
CA THR A 32 14.04 -19.74 8.64
C THR A 32 12.70 -20.38 9.00
N ARG A 33 12.41 -21.54 8.42
CA ARG A 33 11.22 -22.35 8.70
C ARG A 33 11.36 -23.03 10.06
N ARG A 34 10.37 -22.88 10.95
CA ARG A 34 10.28 -23.64 12.21
C ARG A 34 9.08 -24.59 12.14
N SER A 35 9.33 -25.89 12.26
CA SER A 35 8.34 -26.96 12.21
C SER A 35 8.22 -27.60 13.58
N TYR A 36 6.98 -27.83 14.04
CA TYR A 36 6.70 -28.51 15.31
C TYR A 36 5.72 -29.66 15.06
N ASP A 37 6.13 -30.88 15.42
CA ASP A 37 5.32 -32.10 15.32
C ASP A 37 4.47 -32.29 16.59
N GLY A 38 3.36 -33.05 16.50
CA GLY A 38 2.40 -33.23 17.61
C GLY A 38 2.98 -33.69 18.96
N GLU A 39 4.12 -34.40 18.98
CA GLU A 39 4.86 -34.70 20.23
C GLU A 39 5.83 -33.58 20.64
N GLY A 40 6.36 -32.80 19.68
CA GLY A 40 7.26 -31.67 19.87
C GLY A 40 6.57 -30.34 20.23
N VAL A 41 5.23 -30.26 20.15
CA VAL A 41 4.46 -29.11 20.68
C VAL A 41 4.65 -28.95 22.20
N ARG A 42 5.01 -30.03 22.91
CA ARG A 42 5.26 -30.00 24.37
C ARG A 42 6.59 -29.33 24.77
N GLU A 43 7.55 -29.18 23.85
CA GLU A 43 8.85 -28.52 24.12
C GLU A 43 9.00 -27.15 23.44
N CYS A 44 8.04 -26.72 22.61
CA CYS A 44 8.04 -25.39 22.03
C CYS A 44 7.62 -24.34 23.06
N ASP A 45 8.42 -23.29 23.25
CA ASP A 45 7.94 -22.10 23.94
C ASP A 45 6.85 -21.44 23.08
N VAL A 46 5.59 -21.63 23.47
CA VAL A 46 4.41 -21.07 22.79
C VAL A 46 4.57 -19.55 22.57
N LYS A 47 5.34 -18.87 23.43
CA LYS A 47 5.64 -17.44 23.28
C LYS A 47 6.37 -17.08 22.00
N ASP A 48 7.05 -18.02 21.35
CA ASP A 48 7.70 -17.77 20.06
C ASP A 48 6.68 -17.66 18.91
N PHE A 49 5.48 -18.23 19.06
CA PHE A 49 4.40 -18.01 18.11
C PHE A 49 3.81 -16.60 18.19
N TYR A 50 3.87 -15.97 19.37
CA TYR A 50 3.33 -14.61 19.58
C TYR A 50 4.21 -13.50 19.00
N LYS A 51 5.53 -13.70 19.01
CA LYS A 51 6.53 -12.68 18.60
C LYS A 51 6.64 -12.56 17.09
N TYR A 52 7.11 -11.42 16.59
CA TYR A 52 7.54 -11.32 15.19
C TYR A 52 8.93 -11.97 14.99
N THR A 53 9.10 -12.68 13.87
CA THR A 53 10.27 -13.53 13.63
C THR A 53 10.90 -13.34 12.24
N SER A 54 10.22 -12.71 11.28
CA SER A 54 10.71 -12.58 9.90
C SER A 54 11.93 -11.64 9.71
N GLY A 55 12.17 -10.69 10.62
CA GLY A 55 13.30 -9.77 10.53
C GLY A 55 13.39 -8.78 11.68
N ARG A 56 14.14 -7.69 11.47
CA ARG A 56 14.46 -6.66 12.47
C ARG A 56 14.31 -5.27 11.88
N TRP A 57 14.28 -4.24 12.73
CA TRP A 57 14.21 -2.84 12.28
C TRP A 57 15.42 -2.04 12.72
N LEU A 58 15.98 -1.27 11.79
CA LEU A 58 17.15 -0.41 12.02
C LEU A 58 16.86 0.75 12.98
N TRP A 59 15.59 1.11 13.18
CA TRP A 59 15.11 2.10 14.14
C TRP A 59 13.70 1.72 14.61
N ASN A 60 13.27 2.22 15.76
CA ASN A 60 11.99 1.91 16.39
C ASN A 60 11.75 0.41 16.61
N GLU A 61 12.80 -0.41 16.78
CA GLU A 61 12.66 -1.87 16.80
C GLU A 61 11.69 -2.36 17.87
N LYS A 62 11.83 -1.90 19.12
CA LYS A 62 10.93 -2.26 20.21
C LYS A 62 9.48 -1.96 19.86
N TYR A 63 9.21 -0.76 19.36
CA TYR A 63 7.88 -0.33 18.95
C TYR A 63 7.30 -1.21 17.83
N GLN A 64 8.12 -1.56 16.83
CA GLN A 64 7.71 -2.40 15.71
C GLN A 64 7.41 -3.84 16.14
N LEU A 65 8.16 -4.37 17.10
CA LEU A 65 7.96 -5.69 17.69
C LEU A 65 6.71 -5.72 18.57
N ASP A 66 6.52 -4.74 19.45
CA ASP A 66 5.39 -4.65 20.38
C ASP A 66 4.06 -4.61 19.61
N ARG A 67 3.98 -3.81 18.54
CA ARG A 67 2.81 -3.73 17.65
C ARG A 67 2.57 -4.94 16.75
N ARG A 68 3.48 -5.92 16.76
CA ARG A 68 3.37 -7.21 16.05
C ARG A 68 3.40 -8.36 17.02
N TYR A 69 3.14 -8.13 18.30
CA TYR A 69 2.95 -9.18 19.28
C TYR A 69 1.46 -9.53 19.34
N VAL A 70 1.13 -10.82 19.24
CA VAL A 70 -0.25 -11.32 19.36
C VAL A 70 -0.22 -12.52 20.30
N GLU A 71 -0.81 -12.37 21.47
CA GLU A 71 -1.04 -13.49 22.38
C GLU A 71 -2.38 -14.16 22.05
N PHE A 72 -2.38 -15.49 22.01
CA PHE A 72 -3.56 -16.30 21.68
C PHE A 72 -3.45 -17.69 22.30
N ASP A 73 -4.57 -18.38 22.45
CA ASP A 73 -4.61 -19.77 22.89
C ASP A 73 -4.34 -20.71 21.71
N LEU A 74 -3.13 -21.28 21.68
CA LEU A 74 -2.72 -22.19 20.60
C LEU A 74 -3.56 -23.47 20.56
N SER A 75 -3.89 -24.05 21.71
CA SER A 75 -4.69 -25.28 21.77
C SER A 75 -6.09 -25.05 21.21
N ALA A 76 -6.71 -23.93 21.55
CA ALA A 76 -7.97 -23.53 20.97
C ALA A 76 -7.87 -23.28 19.46
N LEU A 77 -6.78 -22.64 18.98
CA LEU A 77 -6.55 -22.42 17.54
C LEU A 77 -6.47 -23.74 16.77
N LEU A 78 -5.75 -24.73 17.30
CA LEU A 78 -5.67 -26.08 16.72
C LEU A 78 -7.05 -26.76 16.67
N GLN A 79 -7.82 -26.63 17.75
CA GLN A 79 -9.16 -27.21 17.84
C GLN A 79 -10.13 -26.60 16.82
N VAL A 80 -10.21 -25.26 16.73
CA VAL A 80 -11.09 -24.61 15.76
C VAL A 80 -10.64 -24.89 14.31
N SER A 81 -9.33 -25.07 14.09
CA SER A 81 -8.78 -25.46 12.79
C SER A 81 -9.23 -26.87 12.37
N ALA A 82 -9.14 -27.85 13.27
CA ALA A 82 -9.61 -29.21 13.01
C ALA A 82 -11.12 -29.25 12.75
N GLN A 83 -11.90 -28.53 13.57
CA GLN A 83 -13.36 -28.42 13.41
C GLN A 83 -13.75 -27.81 12.07
N ALA A 84 -13.09 -26.72 11.65
CA ALA A 84 -13.37 -26.06 10.37
C ALA A 84 -13.15 -26.97 9.16
N MET A 85 -12.24 -27.94 9.25
CA MET A 85 -11.97 -28.93 8.21
C MET A 85 -12.78 -30.22 8.34
N GLY A 86 -13.55 -30.39 9.42
CA GLY A 86 -14.20 -31.66 9.77
C GLY A 86 -13.21 -32.79 10.07
N ALA A 87 -11.97 -32.44 10.47
CA ALA A 87 -10.93 -33.37 10.88
C ALA A 87 -11.07 -33.72 12.37
N ARG A 88 -10.40 -34.79 12.83
CA ARG A 88 -10.45 -35.15 14.25
C ARG A 88 -9.46 -34.32 15.07
N ASP A 89 -8.30 -34.03 14.50
CA ASP A 89 -7.23 -33.31 15.18
C ASP A 89 -6.32 -32.56 14.20
N CYS A 90 -5.61 -31.55 14.71
CA CYS A 90 -4.54 -30.84 14.02
C CYS A 90 -3.19 -31.31 14.54
N VAL A 91 -2.51 -32.17 13.78
CA VAL A 91 -1.32 -32.91 14.20
C VAL A 91 -0.01 -32.14 14.04
N LYS A 92 -0.03 -31.04 13.28
CA LYS A 92 1.17 -30.23 13.00
C LYS A 92 0.82 -28.75 12.87
N VAL A 93 1.69 -27.90 13.43
CA VAL A 93 1.66 -26.45 13.24
C VAL A 93 3.03 -25.96 12.81
N GLU A 94 3.06 -25.17 11.75
CA GLU A 94 4.26 -24.48 11.29
C GLU A 94 3.98 -22.98 11.18
N LYS A 95 4.81 -22.18 11.84
CA LYS A 95 4.74 -20.73 11.66
C LYS A 95 5.41 -20.38 10.34
N LEU A 96 4.62 -19.85 9.42
CA LEU A 96 5.10 -19.39 8.13
C LEU A 96 5.77 -18.02 8.27
N PRO A 97 6.57 -17.63 7.28
CA PRO A 97 7.09 -16.28 7.19
C PRO A 97 5.98 -15.24 7.32
N GLU A 98 6.08 -14.44 8.35
CA GLU A 98 5.10 -13.41 8.67
C GLU A 98 5.31 -12.21 7.74
N GLY A 99 4.21 -11.68 7.20
CA GLY A 99 4.17 -10.37 6.58
C GLY A 99 4.16 -9.25 7.63
N ASN A 100 3.90 -8.01 7.19
CA ASN A 100 3.93 -6.85 8.08
C ASN A 100 2.77 -6.78 9.07
N PHE A 101 1.65 -7.46 8.80
CA PHE A 101 0.37 -7.22 9.45
C PHE A 101 -0.27 -8.45 10.08
N SER A 102 0.30 -9.65 9.95
CA SER A 102 -0.33 -10.84 10.53
C SER A 102 0.67 -11.94 10.88
N LYS A 103 0.29 -12.75 11.85
CA LYS A 103 0.83 -14.10 12.06
C LYS A 103 0.18 -15.03 11.03
N VAL A 104 0.98 -15.92 10.45
CA VAL A 104 0.49 -16.90 9.49
C VAL A 104 1.02 -18.27 9.88
N PHE A 105 0.13 -19.24 10.00
CA PHE A 105 0.44 -20.59 10.38
C PHE A 105 -0.09 -21.56 9.33
N LEU A 106 0.73 -22.53 8.96
CA LEU A 106 0.31 -23.71 8.23
C LEU A 106 -0.09 -24.77 9.26
N MET A 107 -1.33 -25.23 9.16
CA MET A 107 -1.90 -26.26 10.02
C MET A 107 -2.12 -27.53 9.22
N THR A 108 -1.64 -28.67 9.70
CA THR A 108 -1.84 -29.98 9.07
C THR A 108 -2.75 -30.84 9.94
N MET A 109 -3.83 -31.34 9.34
CA MET A 109 -4.84 -32.18 9.99
C MET A 109 -4.40 -33.65 10.04
N ASP A 110 -5.07 -34.46 10.85
CA ASP A 110 -4.79 -35.90 11.00
C ASP A 110 -5.03 -36.73 9.73
N ASP A 111 -5.80 -36.20 8.77
CA ASP A 111 -6.03 -36.78 7.44
C ASP A 111 -5.04 -36.27 6.36
N GLY A 112 -4.06 -35.45 6.76
CA GLY A 112 -3.05 -34.88 5.88
C GLY A 112 -3.48 -33.64 5.10
N ARG A 113 -4.76 -33.20 5.19
CA ARG A 113 -5.17 -31.92 4.61
C ARG A 113 -4.56 -30.75 5.38
N GLU A 114 -4.39 -29.63 4.68
CA GLU A 114 -3.74 -28.45 5.23
C GLU A 114 -4.63 -27.20 5.08
N LEU A 115 -4.50 -26.28 6.04
CA LEU A 115 -5.09 -24.95 5.98
C LEU A 115 -4.11 -23.88 6.45
N ILE A 116 -4.41 -22.63 6.14
CA ILE A 116 -3.72 -21.45 6.67
C ILE A 116 -4.57 -20.82 7.77
N ALA A 117 -3.97 -20.64 8.95
CA ALA A 117 -4.52 -19.79 9.99
C ALA A 117 -3.78 -18.44 10.00
N LYS A 118 -4.51 -17.35 9.75
CA LYS A 118 -4.00 -15.98 9.76
C LYS A 118 -4.56 -15.22 10.96
N LEU A 119 -3.71 -14.62 11.77
CA LEU A 119 -4.11 -13.79 12.91
C LEU A 119 -3.57 -12.37 12.69
N PRO A 120 -4.42 -11.33 12.62
CA PRO A 120 -3.97 -9.96 12.43
C PRO A 120 -3.14 -9.49 13.64
N ASN A 121 -2.08 -8.75 13.37
CA ASN A 121 -1.32 -8.03 14.37
C ASN A 121 -2.07 -6.75 14.78
N PRO A 122 -1.77 -6.15 15.94
CA PRO A 122 -2.34 -4.85 16.35
C PRO A 122 -2.17 -3.72 15.32
N ASN A 123 -1.12 -3.77 14.47
CA ASN A 123 -0.91 -2.79 13.40
C ASN A 123 -1.65 -3.09 12.07
N ALA A 124 -2.45 -4.16 12.00
CA ALA A 124 -3.13 -4.57 10.78
C ALA A 124 -4.22 -3.57 10.36
N GLY A 125 -4.90 -2.97 11.34
CA GLY A 125 -5.98 -2.04 11.16
C GLY A 125 -6.89 -2.03 12.38
N ARG A 126 -8.11 -1.52 12.21
CA ARG A 126 -9.08 -1.47 13.30
C ARG A 126 -9.54 -2.89 13.68
N PRO A 127 -9.56 -3.24 14.98
CA PRO A 127 -10.12 -4.50 15.46
C PRO A 127 -11.55 -4.70 14.95
N HIS A 128 -11.93 -5.96 14.85
CA HIS A 128 -13.16 -6.44 14.22
C HIS A 128 -13.26 -6.16 12.71
N PHE A 129 -13.16 -4.90 12.31
CA PHE A 129 -13.43 -4.46 10.94
C PHE A 129 -12.42 -4.98 9.92
N THR A 130 -11.14 -5.11 10.31
CA THR A 130 -10.10 -5.60 9.40
C THR A 130 -10.35 -7.06 9.03
N THR A 131 -10.58 -7.91 10.02
CA THR A 131 -10.82 -9.35 9.81
C THR A 131 -12.17 -9.64 9.15
N ALA A 132 -13.25 -8.98 9.61
CA ALA A 132 -14.58 -9.17 9.02
C ALA A 132 -14.58 -8.76 7.54
N SER A 133 -13.95 -7.63 7.22
CA SER A 133 -13.90 -7.14 5.84
C SER A 133 -13.05 -8.02 4.93
N GLU A 134 -11.90 -8.51 5.42
CA GLU A 134 -11.03 -9.40 4.64
C GLU A 134 -11.75 -10.72 4.32
N ALA A 135 -12.46 -11.32 5.29
CA ALA A 135 -13.22 -12.54 5.08
C ALA A 135 -14.37 -12.36 4.07
N ALA A 136 -15.15 -11.27 4.20
CA ALA A 136 -16.23 -10.96 3.27
C ALA A 136 -15.71 -10.64 1.86
N THR A 137 -14.57 -9.94 1.75
CA THR A 137 -13.96 -9.61 0.46
C THR A 137 -13.50 -10.87 -0.27
N MET A 138 -12.83 -11.81 0.41
CA MET A 138 -12.40 -13.08 -0.20
C MET A 138 -13.58 -13.91 -0.70
N ASP A 139 -14.67 -14.00 0.07
CA ASP A 139 -15.87 -14.69 -0.37
C ASP A 139 -16.48 -14.00 -1.61
N TYR A 140 -16.69 -12.68 -1.55
CA TYR A 140 -17.28 -11.93 -2.64
C TYR A 140 -16.49 -12.07 -3.94
N VAL A 141 -15.17 -11.85 -3.91
CA VAL A 141 -14.36 -11.93 -5.14
C VAL A 141 -14.30 -13.35 -5.69
N ARG A 142 -14.27 -14.37 -4.83
CA ARG A 142 -14.26 -15.78 -5.26
C ARG A 142 -15.59 -16.20 -5.85
N ASN A 143 -16.66 -16.04 -5.08
CA ASN A 143 -17.95 -16.65 -5.38
C ASN A 143 -18.86 -15.76 -6.23
N SER A 144 -18.69 -14.44 -6.16
CA SER A 144 -19.50 -13.49 -6.97
C SER A 144 -18.76 -12.99 -8.21
N LEU A 145 -17.44 -12.79 -8.14
CA LEU A 145 -16.66 -12.28 -9.29
C LEU A 145 -15.88 -13.36 -10.04
N GLY A 146 -15.79 -14.58 -9.51
CA GLY A 146 -15.02 -15.67 -10.13
C GLY A 146 -13.50 -15.44 -10.12
N VAL A 147 -13.00 -14.53 -9.28
CA VAL A 147 -11.56 -14.27 -9.15
C VAL A 147 -10.97 -15.25 -8.12
N PRO A 148 -9.87 -15.96 -8.43
CA PRO A 148 -9.30 -16.92 -7.51
C PRO A 148 -8.79 -16.24 -6.23
N ALA A 149 -9.49 -16.46 -5.10
CA ALA A 149 -9.07 -16.10 -3.75
C ALA A 149 -9.21 -17.30 -2.81
N PRO A 150 -8.49 -17.36 -1.68
CA PRO A 150 -8.61 -18.48 -0.75
C PRO A 150 -10.05 -18.70 -0.29
N ARG A 151 -10.51 -19.95 -0.27
CA ARG A 151 -11.77 -20.28 0.42
C ARG A 151 -11.59 -20.08 1.93
N VAL A 152 -12.50 -19.33 2.55
CA VAL A 152 -12.57 -19.19 4.01
C VAL A 152 -13.31 -20.37 4.61
N TYR A 153 -12.68 -21.07 5.56
CA TYR A 153 -13.28 -22.20 6.28
C TYR A 153 -13.95 -21.76 7.59
N GLY A 154 -13.43 -20.71 8.22
CA GLY A 154 -13.96 -20.13 9.45
C GLY A 154 -13.14 -18.91 9.87
N TRP A 155 -13.71 -18.03 10.66
CA TRP A 155 -13.02 -16.82 11.13
C TRP A 155 -13.73 -16.26 12.37
N SER A 156 -13.01 -15.43 13.13
CA SER A 156 -13.58 -14.62 14.21
C SER A 156 -12.92 -13.25 14.19
N SER A 157 -13.74 -12.20 14.20
CA SER A 157 -13.31 -10.81 14.33
C SER A 157 -13.40 -10.28 15.77
N SER A 158 -13.78 -11.11 16.73
CA SER A 158 -13.80 -10.76 18.15
C SER A 158 -12.71 -11.53 18.88
N THR A 159 -12.12 -10.96 19.92
CA THR A 159 -11.26 -11.68 20.88
C THR A 159 -12.06 -12.48 21.90
N ASP A 160 -13.38 -12.26 21.99
CA ASP A 160 -14.30 -13.08 22.77
C ASP A 160 -14.62 -14.39 22.06
N ASN A 161 -13.60 -15.24 21.97
CA ASN A 161 -13.68 -16.58 21.41
C ASN A 161 -12.59 -17.46 22.07
N PRO A 162 -12.65 -18.80 21.94
CA PRO A 162 -11.69 -19.70 22.58
C PRO A 162 -10.21 -19.40 22.28
N VAL A 163 -9.90 -18.92 21.06
CA VAL A 163 -8.53 -18.56 20.63
C VAL A 163 -8.03 -17.29 21.31
N ARG A 164 -8.93 -16.45 21.84
CA ARG A 164 -8.62 -15.14 22.47
C ARG A 164 -7.95 -14.13 21.54
N ALA A 165 -8.04 -14.35 20.24
CA ALA A 165 -7.55 -13.46 19.20
C ALA A 165 -8.48 -13.52 17.99
N GLU A 166 -8.43 -12.47 17.16
CA GLU A 166 -9.03 -12.51 15.83
C GLU A 166 -8.27 -13.51 14.95
N TYR A 167 -8.97 -14.19 14.05
CA TYR A 167 -8.35 -15.12 13.11
C TYR A 167 -9.18 -15.34 11.85
N ILE A 168 -8.51 -15.78 10.78
CA ILE A 168 -9.11 -16.33 9.57
C ILE A 168 -8.45 -17.69 9.30
N LEU A 169 -9.27 -18.73 9.16
CA LEU A 169 -8.89 -20.06 8.69
C LEU A 169 -9.28 -20.17 7.21
N MET A 170 -8.31 -20.42 6.35
CA MET A 170 -8.52 -20.39 4.91
C MET A 170 -7.70 -21.44 4.17
N GLU A 171 -8.09 -21.65 2.91
CA GLU A 171 -7.43 -22.54 1.96
C GLU A 171 -5.94 -22.21 1.82
N ARG A 172 -5.10 -23.26 1.92
CA ARG A 172 -3.71 -23.18 1.48
C ARG A 172 -3.67 -23.27 -0.04
N SER A 173 -3.05 -22.30 -0.70
CA SER A 173 -2.77 -22.40 -2.13
C SER A 173 -1.82 -23.58 -2.43
N GLY A 174 -2.21 -24.43 -3.38
CA GLY A 174 -1.36 -25.48 -3.93
C GLY A 174 -0.38 -24.99 -5.00
N GLY A 175 -0.40 -23.69 -5.33
CA GLY A 175 0.46 -23.08 -6.34
C GLY A 175 1.82 -22.62 -5.81
N VAL A 176 2.59 -22.01 -6.70
CA VAL A 176 3.89 -21.37 -6.40
C VAL A 176 3.76 -19.86 -6.61
N GLU A 177 4.35 -19.08 -5.71
CA GLU A 177 4.48 -17.62 -5.86
C GLU A 177 5.11 -17.26 -7.20
N VAL A 178 4.44 -16.40 -7.98
CA VAL A 178 4.93 -15.90 -9.27
C VAL A 178 6.32 -15.30 -9.13
N GLY A 179 6.62 -14.59 -8.04
CA GLY A 179 7.93 -13.97 -7.79
C GLY A 179 9.10 -14.97 -7.86
N LYS A 180 8.86 -16.25 -7.52
CA LYS A 180 9.88 -17.31 -7.59
C LYS A 180 10.09 -17.83 -9.01
N LEU A 181 9.05 -17.82 -9.84
CA LEU A 181 9.08 -18.34 -11.22
C LEU A 181 9.39 -17.25 -12.24
N TRP A 182 9.06 -15.98 -11.94
CA TRP A 182 9.16 -14.84 -12.84
C TRP A 182 10.51 -14.71 -13.53
N PRO A 183 11.68 -14.87 -12.86
CA PRO A 183 12.98 -14.77 -13.52
C PRO A 183 13.20 -15.82 -14.61
N SER A 184 12.62 -17.01 -14.45
CA SER A 184 12.72 -18.13 -15.40
C SER A 184 11.61 -18.17 -16.46
N MET A 185 10.53 -17.41 -16.27
CA MET A 185 9.43 -17.37 -17.25
C MET A 185 9.89 -16.77 -18.58
N SER A 186 9.40 -17.34 -19.68
CA SER A 186 9.57 -16.79 -21.02
C SER A 186 8.82 -15.47 -21.17
N TRP A 187 9.11 -14.74 -22.26
CA TRP A 187 8.37 -13.53 -22.58
C TRP A 187 6.87 -13.81 -22.80
N GLU A 188 6.55 -14.87 -23.52
CA GLU A 188 5.19 -15.30 -23.84
C GLU A 188 4.43 -15.67 -22.57
N GLU A 189 5.05 -16.41 -21.66
CA GLU A 189 4.43 -16.77 -20.37
C GLU A 189 4.14 -15.54 -19.51
N ARG A 190 5.08 -14.58 -19.45
CA ARG A 190 4.85 -13.32 -18.72
C ARG A 190 3.70 -12.52 -19.33
N LEU A 191 3.62 -12.48 -20.65
CA LEU A 191 2.57 -11.76 -21.37
C LEU A 191 1.20 -12.40 -21.10
N GLU A 192 1.09 -13.72 -21.20
CA GLU A 192 -0.14 -14.48 -20.92
C GLU A 192 -0.57 -14.33 -19.45
N LEU A 193 0.37 -14.36 -18.50
CA LEU A 193 0.06 -14.12 -17.09
C LEU A 193 -0.50 -12.71 -16.86
N VAL A 194 0.08 -11.69 -17.52
CA VAL A 194 -0.40 -10.30 -17.43
C VAL A 194 -1.79 -10.18 -18.06
N GLU A 195 -2.06 -10.86 -19.17
CA GLU A 195 -3.40 -10.91 -19.77
C GLU A 195 -4.43 -11.51 -18.80
N ASN A 196 -4.10 -12.65 -18.18
CA ASN A 196 -4.95 -13.27 -17.15
C ASN A 196 -5.19 -12.34 -15.95
N LEU A 197 -4.18 -11.58 -15.54
CA LEU A 197 -4.31 -10.61 -14.46
C LEU A 197 -5.28 -9.46 -14.82
N VAL A 198 -5.17 -8.91 -16.03
CA VAL A 198 -6.08 -7.86 -16.52
C VAL A 198 -7.52 -8.36 -16.58
N MET A 199 -7.73 -9.64 -16.90
CA MET A 199 -9.06 -10.25 -16.89
C MET A 199 -9.66 -10.32 -15.47
N HIS A 200 -8.86 -10.58 -14.44
CA HIS A 200 -9.31 -10.50 -13.04
C HIS A 200 -9.59 -9.04 -12.61
N GLU A 201 -8.72 -8.10 -12.99
CA GLU A 201 -8.94 -6.67 -12.72
C GLU A 201 -10.24 -6.15 -13.37
N LYS A 202 -10.57 -6.61 -14.58
CA LYS A 202 -11.85 -6.34 -15.25
C LYS A 202 -13.04 -6.79 -14.42
N ALA A 203 -12.96 -7.95 -13.76
CA ALA A 203 -14.03 -8.45 -12.91
C ALA A 203 -14.28 -7.52 -11.70
N PHE A 204 -13.22 -7.02 -11.05
CA PHE A 204 -13.35 -6.02 -9.97
C PHE A 204 -14.06 -4.76 -10.44
N VAL A 205 -13.67 -4.26 -11.61
CA VAL A 205 -14.28 -3.07 -12.20
C VAL A 205 -15.71 -3.35 -12.65
N SER A 206 -16.11 -4.59 -12.94
CA SER A 206 -17.46 -4.89 -13.40
C SER A 206 -18.49 -5.03 -12.27
N ALA A 207 -18.03 -5.13 -11.02
CA ALA A 207 -18.90 -5.19 -9.85
C ALA A 207 -19.78 -3.94 -9.72
N ASN A 208 -21.06 -4.12 -9.41
CA ASN A 208 -21.99 -3.04 -9.09
C ASN A 208 -22.03 -2.87 -7.57
N ILE A 209 -21.26 -1.91 -7.05
CA ILE A 209 -21.15 -1.66 -5.62
C ILE A 209 -21.78 -0.29 -5.31
N PRO A 210 -22.69 -0.19 -4.33
CA PRO A 210 -23.55 0.98 -4.18
C PRO A 210 -22.86 2.20 -3.53
N MET A 211 -21.80 1.98 -2.74
CA MET A 211 -21.20 3.02 -1.90
C MET A 211 -19.67 2.85 -1.80
N TYR A 212 -18.97 3.88 -1.34
CA TYR A 212 -17.54 3.82 -1.02
C TYR A 212 -17.32 3.41 0.43
N GLY A 213 -16.30 2.61 0.71
CA GLY A 213 -16.11 2.00 2.02
C GLY A 213 -15.27 0.73 1.94
N SER A 214 -15.70 -0.31 2.65
CA SER A 214 -15.18 -1.68 2.53
C SER A 214 -16.33 -2.69 2.58
N LEU A 215 -16.10 -3.91 2.08
CA LEU A 215 -17.11 -4.97 2.07
C LEU A 215 -17.16 -5.71 3.40
N TYR A 216 -18.36 -6.11 3.82
CA TYR A 216 -18.66 -6.89 5.03
C TYR A 216 -19.83 -7.84 4.78
N TYR A 217 -20.06 -8.80 5.67
CA TYR A 217 -21.38 -9.42 5.78
C TYR A 217 -22.31 -8.51 6.58
N ALA A 218 -23.62 -8.59 6.30
CA ALA A 218 -24.63 -7.77 6.96
C ALA A 218 -24.60 -7.91 8.49
N LYS A 219 -24.43 -9.14 9.00
CA LYS A 219 -24.33 -9.45 10.44
C LYS A 219 -23.14 -8.81 11.16
N ASP A 220 -22.13 -8.38 10.42
CA ASP A 220 -20.92 -7.78 10.99
C ASP A 220 -21.06 -6.27 11.17
N LEU A 221 -22.17 -5.68 10.73
CA LEU A 221 -22.47 -4.26 10.90
C LEU A 221 -23.73 -4.07 11.73
N ASP A 222 -23.75 -3.03 12.55
CA ASP A 222 -24.94 -2.65 13.30
C ASP A 222 -26.00 -2.05 12.38
N ASN A 223 -27.09 -2.79 12.15
CA ASN A 223 -28.29 -2.35 11.41
C ASN A 223 -27.98 -1.66 10.05
N PRO A 224 -27.36 -2.35 9.09
CA PRO A 224 -27.04 -1.77 7.78
C PRO A 224 -28.30 -1.27 7.06
N SER A 225 -28.24 -0.07 6.48
CA SER A 225 -29.33 0.49 5.71
C SER A 225 -29.46 -0.17 4.33
N PRO A 226 -30.67 -0.22 3.72
CA PRO A 226 -30.90 -0.91 2.45
C PRO A 226 -29.99 -0.50 1.28
N ASN A 227 -29.53 0.75 1.25
CA ASN A 227 -28.61 1.26 0.23
C ASN A 227 -27.15 0.80 0.39
N GLN A 228 -26.79 0.14 1.50
CA GLN A 228 -25.47 -0.44 1.72
C GLN A 228 -25.33 -1.82 1.08
N PHE A 229 -26.44 -2.51 0.80
CA PHE A 229 -26.45 -3.87 0.26
C PHE A 229 -26.08 -3.90 -1.22
N LEU A 230 -25.21 -4.83 -1.60
CA LEU A 230 -24.80 -5.02 -2.99
C LEU A 230 -25.96 -5.57 -3.85
N ASP A 231 -26.84 -6.38 -3.25
CA ASP A 231 -28.08 -6.87 -3.87
C ASP A 231 -29.27 -6.60 -2.94
N PRO A 232 -29.99 -5.48 -3.10
CA PRO A 232 -31.12 -5.11 -2.24
C PRO A 232 -32.30 -6.09 -2.30
N GLY A 233 -32.41 -6.91 -3.36
CA GLY A 233 -33.55 -7.80 -3.59
C GLY A 233 -33.55 -9.07 -2.73
N ASN A 234 -32.42 -9.38 -2.07
CA ASN A 234 -32.17 -10.70 -1.50
C ASN A 234 -31.59 -10.65 -0.07
N SER A 235 -31.67 -9.51 0.63
CA SER A 235 -30.62 -9.17 1.61
C SER A 235 -31.03 -8.61 2.97
N VAL A 236 -32.20 -7.98 3.15
CA VAL A 236 -32.53 -7.37 4.45
C VAL A 236 -32.67 -8.39 5.59
N ASP A 237 -32.98 -9.66 5.25
CA ASP A 237 -33.10 -10.79 6.19
C ASP A 237 -31.99 -11.85 6.04
N ASN A 238 -30.93 -11.56 5.27
CA ASN A 238 -29.82 -12.49 5.05
C ASN A 238 -28.55 -11.96 5.71
N ASP A 239 -28.22 -12.51 6.86
CA ASP A 239 -27.01 -12.22 7.64
C ASP A 239 -25.70 -12.35 6.85
N ASN A 240 -25.68 -13.17 5.80
CA ASN A 240 -24.53 -13.38 4.92
C ASN A 240 -24.60 -12.56 3.63
N ALA A 241 -25.56 -11.63 3.49
CA ALA A 241 -25.56 -10.70 2.37
C ALA A 241 -24.38 -9.73 2.46
N PHE A 242 -23.82 -9.37 1.31
CA PHE A 242 -22.72 -8.42 1.26
C PHE A 242 -23.24 -6.98 1.37
N VAL A 243 -22.59 -6.21 2.24
CA VAL A 243 -22.85 -4.80 2.48
C VAL A 243 -21.58 -3.97 2.42
N VAL A 244 -21.71 -2.69 2.06
CA VAL A 244 -20.62 -1.71 2.18
C VAL A 244 -20.71 -1.03 3.54
N GLY A 245 -19.65 -1.16 4.33
CA GLY A 245 -19.50 -0.49 5.62
C GLY A 245 -18.41 0.58 5.59
N GLN A 246 -18.01 1.01 6.79
CA GLN A 246 -16.86 1.89 6.98
C GLN A 246 -15.58 1.33 6.33
N THR A 247 -14.65 2.21 5.95
CA THR A 247 -13.44 1.80 5.24
C THR A 247 -12.39 1.15 6.15
N THR A 248 -11.74 0.14 5.60
CA THR A 248 -10.50 -0.49 6.11
C THR A 248 -9.26 0.00 5.38
N HIS A 249 -9.34 1.11 4.62
CA HIS A 249 -8.18 1.65 3.94
C HIS A 249 -7.20 2.30 4.93
N ARG A 250 -5.94 1.86 4.94
CA ARG A 250 -4.92 2.25 5.95
C ARG A 250 -4.72 3.75 6.15
N ALA A 251 -4.86 4.54 5.09
CA ALA A 251 -4.79 6.00 5.20
C ALA A 251 -5.88 6.64 6.09
N PHE A 252 -6.87 5.89 6.59
CA PHE A 252 -7.88 6.37 7.52
C PHE A 252 -7.60 6.03 8.99
N PHE A 253 -6.64 5.14 9.28
CA PHE A 253 -6.31 4.73 10.65
C PHE A 253 -4.83 4.86 11.00
N ASP A 254 -3.93 4.69 10.03
CA ASP A 254 -2.50 4.77 10.29
C ASP A 254 -2.09 6.14 10.84
N HIS A 255 -1.13 6.12 11.75
CA HIS A 255 -0.54 7.29 12.39
C HIS A 255 -1.59 8.10 13.17
N LEU A 256 -2.32 7.43 14.07
CA LEU A 256 -3.33 8.02 14.95
C LEU A 256 -4.56 8.63 14.25
N ARG A 257 -4.77 8.33 12.97
CA ARG A 257 -5.96 8.82 12.24
C ARG A 257 -7.25 8.14 12.71
N ASP A 258 -7.15 6.96 13.33
CA ASP A 258 -8.26 6.29 13.99
C ASP A 258 -8.67 6.93 15.31
N SER A 259 -7.80 7.77 15.88
CA SER A 259 -8.02 8.45 17.15
C SER A 259 -8.83 9.74 17.00
N VAL A 260 -9.16 10.19 15.78
CA VAL A 260 -10.04 11.34 15.55
C VAL A 260 -11.48 10.88 15.26
N GLU A 261 -12.46 11.57 15.85
CA GLU A 261 -13.88 11.28 15.67
C GLU A 261 -14.39 11.87 14.35
N VAL A 262 -14.11 11.20 13.23
CA VAL A 262 -14.60 11.55 11.90
C VAL A 262 -15.28 10.36 11.23
N SER A 263 -16.27 10.62 10.38
CA SER A 263 -16.95 9.56 9.63
C SER A 263 -15.96 8.75 8.81
N GLN A 264 -16.00 7.43 8.99
CA GLN A 264 -15.17 6.45 8.29
C GLN A 264 -15.92 5.82 7.11
N GLY A 265 -17.05 6.39 6.71
CA GLY A 265 -17.96 5.84 5.71
C GLY A 265 -18.98 4.87 6.31
N PRO A 266 -19.76 4.19 5.45
CA PRO A 266 -19.69 4.27 3.99
C PRO A 266 -20.16 5.64 3.45
N TRP A 267 -19.72 6.01 2.26
CA TRP A 267 -20.09 7.27 1.60
C TRP A 267 -20.95 7.02 0.37
N PRO A 268 -22.09 7.72 0.21
CA PRO A 268 -23.01 7.51 -0.92
C PRO A 268 -22.54 8.18 -2.22
N SER A 269 -21.66 9.19 -2.14
CA SER A 269 -21.23 9.97 -3.30
C SER A 269 -19.72 10.21 -3.31
N VAL A 270 -19.19 10.49 -4.50
CA VAL A 270 -17.76 10.78 -4.69
C VAL A 270 -17.38 12.10 -3.99
N GLU A 271 -18.29 13.06 -3.96
CA GLU A 271 -18.14 14.35 -3.27
C GLU A 271 -17.98 14.15 -1.77
N ASP A 272 -18.82 13.32 -1.16
CA ASP A 272 -18.71 12.97 0.25
C ASP A 272 -17.40 12.24 0.54
N TYR A 273 -17.02 11.29 -0.33
CA TYR A 273 -15.78 10.53 -0.20
C TYR A 273 -14.53 11.43 -0.25
N VAL A 274 -14.41 12.32 -1.24
CA VAL A 274 -13.23 13.20 -1.36
C VAL A 274 -13.18 14.25 -0.25
N ARG A 275 -14.34 14.74 0.21
CA ARG A 275 -14.43 15.66 1.34
C ARG A 275 -13.98 14.97 2.63
N ALA A 276 -14.50 13.78 2.91
CA ALA A 276 -14.15 13.02 4.11
C ALA A 276 -12.65 12.78 4.24
N ARG A 277 -11.95 12.48 3.13
CA ARG A 277 -10.49 12.34 3.10
C ARG A 277 -9.77 13.59 3.62
N ALA A 278 -10.15 14.77 3.14
CA ALA A 278 -9.54 16.03 3.54
C ALA A 278 -9.97 16.48 4.94
N THR A 279 -11.25 16.32 5.30
CA THR A 279 -11.77 16.64 6.64
C THR A 279 -11.08 15.80 7.72
N LYS A 280 -10.82 14.52 7.46
CA LYS A 280 -10.05 13.66 8.36
C LYS A 280 -8.62 14.17 8.56
N GLU A 281 -7.92 14.56 7.50
CA GLU A 281 -6.57 15.15 7.64
C GLU A 281 -6.61 16.46 8.45
N LEU A 282 -7.61 17.33 8.23
CA LEU A 282 -7.82 18.56 9.01
C LEU A 282 -8.03 18.25 10.49
N ALA A 283 -8.91 17.30 10.81
CA ALA A 283 -9.18 16.91 12.20
C ALA A 283 -7.90 16.42 12.91
N CYS A 284 -7.03 15.67 12.21
CA CYS A 284 -5.75 15.24 12.76
C CYS A 284 -4.80 16.43 13.02
N ILE A 285 -4.69 17.36 12.06
CA ILE A 285 -3.88 18.58 12.21
C ILE A 285 -4.39 19.46 13.37
N GLU A 286 -5.70 19.49 13.59
CA GLU A 286 -6.31 20.25 14.68
C GLU A 286 -6.05 19.59 16.04
N LYS A 287 -6.19 18.26 16.13
CA LYS A 287 -6.06 17.48 17.35
C LYS A 287 -4.61 17.38 17.85
N PHE A 288 -3.66 17.07 16.96
CA PHE A 288 -2.29 16.72 17.37
C PHE A 288 -1.34 17.93 17.34
N SER A 289 -0.37 17.91 18.25
CA SER A 289 0.66 18.96 18.39
C SER A 289 1.87 18.72 17.48
N SER A 290 2.03 17.50 16.97
CA SER A 290 3.09 17.10 16.06
C SER A 290 2.56 16.16 14.97
N TYR A 291 3.38 15.94 13.95
CA TYR A 291 3.01 15.19 12.76
C TYR A 291 3.78 13.87 12.70
N PRO A 292 3.22 12.84 12.03
CA PRO A 292 3.97 11.65 11.69
C PRO A 292 5.27 12.09 11.00
N GLY A 293 6.40 11.47 11.36
CA GLY A 293 7.70 11.88 10.82
C GLY A 293 7.63 11.97 9.29
N GLN A 294 8.14 13.07 8.73
CA GLN A 294 8.14 13.34 7.28
C GLN A 294 8.94 12.24 6.56
N GLN A 295 8.31 11.10 6.26
CA GLN A 295 9.03 9.90 5.81
C GLN A 295 9.71 10.10 4.45
N GLY A 296 9.50 11.23 3.76
CA GLY A 296 10.09 11.55 2.48
C GLY A 296 11.08 12.71 2.49
N MET A 297 11.31 13.40 3.62
CA MET A 297 12.06 14.67 3.63
C MET A 297 12.83 14.88 4.95
N PHE A 298 14.03 15.46 4.86
CA PHE A 298 14.72 16.06 6.01
C PHE A 298 14.18 17.45 6.35
N ASP A 299 13.88 17.69 7.63
CA ASP A 299 13.40 18.95 8.19
C ASP A 299 14.48 19.64 9.06
N GLY A 300 15.75 19.51 8.70
CA GLY A 300 16.85 20.11 9.44
C GLY A 300 17.11 21.58 9.14
N PRO A 301 18.24 22.13 9.63
CA PRO A 301 18.64 23.50 9.38
C PRO A 301 18.52 23.90 7.91
N ASN A 302 17.92 25.07 7.67
CA ASN A 302 17.69 25.65 6.34
C ASN A 302 16.81 24.81 5.40
N GLN A 303 16.06 23.83 5.93
CA GLN A 303 15.06 23.06 5.21
C GLN A 303 13.63 23.54 5.51
N TYR A 304 12.68 22.98 4.77
CA TYR A 304 11.26 23.23 5.02
C TYR A 304 10.84 22.63 6.36
N HIS A 305 10.09 23.41 7.14
CA HIS A 305 9.51 22.97 8.40
C HIS A 305 7.98 23.00 8.30
N PRO A 306 7.30 21.86 8.49
CA PRO A 306 5.84 21.80 8.46
C PRO A 306 5.21 22.70 9.52
N THR A 307 4.16 23.45 9.15
CA THR A 307 3.38 24.27 10.09
C THR A 307 1.91 23.90 10.09
N LYS A 308 1.26 24.04 11.24
CA LYS A 308 -0.18 23.75 11.39
C LYS A 308 -1.00 24.63 10.46
N GLU A 309 -0.62 25.90 10.38
CA GLU A 309 -1.27 26.93 9.60
C GLU A 309 -1.23 26.60 8.11
N LEU A 310 -0.08 26.19 7.58
CA LEU A 310 0.06 25.86 6.16
C LEU A 310 -0.68 24.57 5.83
N LYS A 311 -0.51 23.49 6.61
CA LYS A 311 -1.25 22.23 6.40
C LYS A 311 -2.76 22.45 6.39
N ALA A 312 -3.29 23.20 7.37
CA ALA A 312 -4.71 23.52 7.43
C ALA A 312 -5.17 24.43 6.28
N LYS A 313 -4.38 25.45 5.91
CA LYS A 313 -4.68 26.34 4.77
C LYS A 313 -4.81 25.56 3.48
N VAL A 314 -3.86 24.67 3.19
CA VAL A 314 -3.82 23.86 1.97
C VAL A 314 -5.06 22.98 1.83
N LEU A 315 -5.48 22.32 2.91
CA LEU A 315 -6.68 21.49 2.90
C LEU A 315 -7.96 22.33 2.73
N ARG A 316 -8.03 23.51 3.36
CA ARG A 316 -9.16 24.44 3.17
C ARG A 316 -9.23 24.95 1.73
N ASP A 317 -8.09 25.27 1.11
CA ASP A 317 -8.03 25.65 -0.30
C ASP A 317 -8.44 24.48 -1.20
N TYR A 318 -7.97 23.27 -0.94
CA TYR A 318 -8.44 22.06 -1.64
C TYR A 318 -9.96 21.89 -1.55
N LEU A 319 -10.55 22.01 -0.36
CA LEU A 319 -11.98 21.84 -0.14
C LEU A 319 -12.84 22.84 -0.92
N LYS A 320 -12.32 24.04 -1.23
CA LYS A 320 -13.03 25.02 -2.09
C LYS A 320 -13.20 24.52 -3.53
N ALA A 321 -12.29 23.70 -4.02
CA ALA A 321 -12.25 23.24 -5.42
C ALA A 321 -12.56 21.74 -5.60
N ALA A 322 -12.54 20.95 -4.52
CA ALA A 322 -12.51 19.48 -4.56
C ALA A 322 -13.61 18.86 -5.44
N THR A 323 -14.84 19.36 -5.37
CA THR A 323 -15.98 18.82 -6.12
C THR A 323 -16.00 19.27 -7.58
N GLN A 324 -15.37 20.39 -7.92
CA GLN A 324 -15.35 20.95 -9.28
C GLN A 324 -14.24 20.36 -10.14
N ILE A 325 -13.27 19.68 -9.52
CA ILE A 325 -12.11 19.08 -10.21
C ILE A 325 -12.23 17.56 -10.36
N LEU A 326 -13.41 16.99 -10.09
CA LEU A 326 -13.70 15.58 -10.28
C LEU A 326 -13.75 15.21 -11.79
N PRO A 327 -13.54 13.93 -12.15
CA PRO A 327 -13.67 13.50 -13.54
C PRO A 327 -15.05 13.81 -14.11
N LYS A 328 -15.08 14.32 -15.35
CA LYS A 328 -16.32 14.56 -16.11
C LYS A 328 -17.02 13.25 -16.50
N ASP A 329 -16.24 12.20 -16.72
CA ASP A 329 -16.75 10.86 -17.00
C ASP A 329 -17.09 10.16 -15.67
N ALA A 330 -18.39 10.05 -15.37
CA ALA A 330 -18.88 9.45 -14.13
C ALA A 330 -18.43 7.99 -13.92
N SER A 331 -18.08 7.27 -15.00
CA SER A 331 -17.58 5.90 -14.89
C SER A 331 -16.25 5.79 -14.14
N LEU A 332 -15.46 6.88 -14.10
CA LEU A 332 -14.20 6.97 -13.35
C LEU A 332 -14.43 7.15 -11.85
N SER A 333 -15.55 7.78 -11.48
CA SER A 333 -15.89 8.08 -10.10
C SER A 333 -16.61 6.92 -9.41
N ARG A 334 -17.23 5.99 -10.16
CA ARG A 334 -17.99 4.85 -9.63
C ARG A 334 -17.26 4.09 -8.49
N PRO A 335 -17.98 3.65 -7.43
CA PRO A 335 -17.42 2.74 -6.44
C PRO A 335 -16.98 1.43 -7.08
N ALA A 336 -15.70 1.08 -6.92
CA ALA A 336 -15.13 -0.14 -7.47
C ALA A 336 -14.13 -0.76 -6.50
N LEU A 337 -13.94 -2.08 -6.62
CA LEU A 337 -12.81 -2.78 -5.99
C LEU A 337 -11.56 -2.63 -6.86
N TRP A 338 -10.40 -2.62 -6.22
CA TRP A 338 -9.10 -2.75 -6.88
C TRP A 338 -8.10 -3.37 -5.91
N HIS A 339 -7.33 -4.36 -6.37
CA HIS A 339 -6.29 -4.97 -5.53
C HIS A 339 -5.00 -4.15 -5.65
N GLY A 340 -4.71 -3.33 -4.63
CA GLY A 340 -3.57 -2.41 -4.65
C GLY A 340 -2.19 -3.06 -4.50
N ASP A 341 -2.12 -4.31 -4.06
CA ASP A 341 -0.87 -5.01 -3.69
C ASP A 341 -0.58 -6.27 -4.52
N LEU A 342 -0.76 -6.15 -5.84
CA LEU A 342 -0.49 -7.25 -6.79
C LEU A 342 1.00 -7.31 -7.15
N HIS A 343 1.79 -7.95 -6.28
CA HIS A 343 3.19 -8.28 -6.52
C HIS A 343 3.42 -9.80 -6.61
N GLY A 344 4.61 -10.21 -7.05
CA GLY A 344 4.94 -11.62 -7.31
C GLY A 344 4.71 -12.58 -6.14
N ASP A 345 4.79 -12.12 -4.89
CA ASP A 345 4.59 -12.97 -3.72
C ASP A 345 3.10 -13.15 -3.33
N ASN A 346 2.17 -12.36 -3.92
CA ASN A 346 0.73 -12.42 -3.62
C ASN A 346 -0.07 -13.16 -4.71
N ILE A 347 0.60 -13.61 -5.77
CA ILE A 347 -0.02 -14.32 -6.89
C ILE A 347 0.57 -15.73 -6.95
N PHE A 348 -0.29 -16.74 -6.86
CA PHE A 348 0.09 -18.14 -6.90
C PHE A 348 -0.38 -18.77 -8.20
N VAL A 349 0.55 -19.39 -8.92
CA VAL A 349 0.29 -20.05 -10.22
C VAL A 349 0.53 -21.55 -10.15
N ASP A 350 -0.04 -22.28 -11.11
CA ASP A 350 0.17 -23.70 -11.27
C ASP A 350 1.65 -23.98 -11.67
N PRO A 351 2.40 -24.80 -10.90
CA PRO A 351 3.79 -25.10 -11.24
C PRO A 351 3.96 -25.83 -12.58
N ALA A 352 2.93 -26.55 -13.05
CA ALA A 352 2.94 -27.21 -14.35
C ALA A 352 2.50 -26.27 -15.50
N GLN A 353 1.81 -25.17 -15.18
CA GLN A 353 1.35 -24.17 -16.13
C GLN A 353 1.47 -22.77 -15.49
N PRO A 354 2.65 -22.13 -15.54
CA PRO A 354 2.97 -20.93 -14.75
C PRO A 354 2.21 -19.66 -15.17
N THR A 355 1.35 -19.74 -16.19
CA THR A 355 0.43 -18.68 -16.62
C THR A 355 -0.95 -18.76 -15.95
N LYS A 356 -1.30 -19.94 -15.40
CA LYS A 356 -2.60 -20.19 -14.77
C LYS A 356 -2.58 -19.77 -13.30
N ILE A 357 -3.30 -18.69 -12.99
CA ILE A 357 -3.46 -18.18 -11.62
C ILE A 357 -4.39 -19.11 -10.85
N LEU A 358 -3.90 -19.69 -9.76
CA LEU A 358 -4.67 -20.56 -8.85
C LEU A 358 -5.27 -19.79 -7.68
N THR A 359 -4.55 -18.79 -7.15
CA THR A 359 -5.00 -18.00 -6.00
C THR A 359 -4.27 -16.65 -5.95
N ILE A 360 -5.01 -15.59 -5.68
CA ILE A 360 -4.50 -14.27 -5.28
C ILE A 360 -4.78 -14.13 -3.78
N ILE A 361 -3.76 -13.73 -3.01
CA ILE A 361 -3.86 -13.56 -1.55
C ILE A 361 -3.68 -12.10 -1.15
N ASP A 362 -3.79 -11.85 0.16
CA ASP A 362 -3.64 -10.54 0.81
C ASP A 362 -4.74 -9.52 0.46
N TRP A 363 -5.99 -9.96 0.65
CA TRP A 363 -7.19 -9.12 0.50
C TRP A 363 -7.42 -8.18 1.69
N GLN A 364 -6.49 -8.12 2.64
CA GLN A 364 -6.57 -7.25 3.81
C GLN A 364 -6.56 -5.79 3.37
N ALA A 365 -7.44 -4.96 3.97
CA ALA A 365 -7.55 -3.53 3.68
C ALA A 365 -7.90 -3.18 2.20
N VAL A 366 -8.26 -4.17 1.37
CA VAL A 366 -8.91 -3.92 0.08
C VAL A 366 -10.23 -3.22 0.35
N ASN A 367 -10.49 -2.15 -0.38
CA ASN A 367 -11.60 -1.26 -0.10
C ASN A 367 -12.28 -0.82 -1.40
N VAL A 368 -13.47 -0.24 -1.26
CA VAL A 368 -14.24 0.32 -2.36
C VAL A 368 -13.94 1.83 -2.47
N SER A 369 -13.33 2.24 -3.57
CA SER A 369 -12.94 3.64 -3.85
C SER A 369 -13.33 4.06 -5.28
N PRO A 370 -13.27 5.37 -5.61
CA PRO A 370 -13.33 5.81 -7.00
C PRO A 370 -12.15 5.24 -7.82
N LEU A 371 -12.41 4.73 -9.02
CA LEU A 371 -11.36 4.17 -9.90
C LEU A 371 -10.20 5.14 -10.11
N PHE A 372 -10.49 6.43 -10.37
CA PHE A 372 -9.46 7.44 -10.64
C PHE A 372 -8.48 7.69 -9.48
N ILE A 373 -8.84 7.27 -8.27
CA ILE A 373 -8.00 7.40 -7.08
C ILE A 373 -7.14 6.15 -6.88
N GLN A 374 -7.70 4.96 -7.09
CA GLN A 374 -7.07 3.70 -6.69
C GLN A 374 -6.29 3.01 -7.81
N VAL A 375 -6.78 3.09 -9.06
CA VAL A 375 -6.25 2.30 -10.17
C VAL A 375 -4.76 2.57 -10.41
N CYS A 376 -3.95 1.52 -10.39
CA CYS A 376 -2.50 1.57 -10.58
C CYS A 376 -2.03 0.34 -11.36
N HIS A 377 -0.79 0.41 -11.85
CA HIS A 377 -0.16 -0.78 -12.41
C HIS A 377 0.18 -1.74 -11.25
N PRO A 378 0.00 -3.05 -11.43
CA PRO A 378 0.48 -4.02 -10.46
C PRO A 378 2.01 -3.94 -10.38
N SER A 379 2.57 -4.03 -9.18
CA SER A 379 4.03 -3.96 -9.01
C SER A 379 4.77 -5.10 -9.74
N LEU A 380 4.05 -6.17 -10.11
CA LEU A 380 4.55 -7.23 -11.01
C LEU A 380 5.07 -6.70 -12.36
N VAL A 381 4.47 -5.66 -12.94
CA VAL A 381 4.87 -5.09 -14.25
C VAL A 381 5.60 -3.75 -14.13
N GLU A 382 5.82 -3.28 -12.91
CA GLU A 382 6.60 -2.06 -12.67
C GLU A 382 8.10 -2.31 -12.87
N PHE A 383 8.80 -1.25 -13.29
CA PHE A 383 10.23 -1.31 -13.57
C PHE A 383 10.91 0.02 -13.27
N ASP A 384 12.22 -0.05 -13.08
CA ASP A 384 13.09 1.12 -12.94
C ASP A 384 13.55 1.61 -14.31
N GLY A 385 13.18 2.84 -14.65
CA GLY A 385 13.56 3.47 -15.91
C GLY A 385 12.52 4.47 -16.43
N PRO A 386 12.81 5.09 -17.59
CA PRO A 386 11.88 6.01 -18.22
C PRO A 386 10.64 5.26 -18.70
N ILE A 387 9.46 5.81 -18.41
CA ILE A 387 8.19 5.30 -18.93
C ILE A 387 8.04 5.76 -20.39
N PRO A 388 7.85 4.85 -21.36
CA PRO A 388 7.65 5.24 -22.75
C PRO A 388 6.39 6.10 -22.93
N SER A 389 6.43 7.05 -23.86
CA SER A 389 5.26 7.85 -24.23
C SER A 389 4.42 7.13 -25.31
N GLY A 390 3.10 7.23 -25.18
CA GLY A 390 2.17 6.60 -26.13
C GLY A 390 2.31 5.08 -26.24
N PHE A 391 2.06 4.58 -27.46
CA PHE A 391 2.07 3.16 -27.84
C PHE A 391 2.97 2.88 -29.06
N ALA A 392 3.93 3.77 -29.33
CA ALA A 392 4.90 3.57 -30.41
C ALA A 392 5.83 2.39 -30.08
N PRO A 393 6.41 1.71 -31.10
CA PRO A 393 7.40 0.67 -30.88
C PRO A 393 8.55 1.14 -29.99
N ILE A 394 8.88 0.34 -28.97
CA ILE A 394 10.00 0.62 -28.08
C ILE A 394 11.25 0.01 -28.71
N ASN A 395 12.20 0.86 -29.08
CA ASN A 395 13.44 0.47 -29.75
C ASN A 395 14.60 0.37 -28.74
N LEU A 396 15.62 -0.41 -29.11
CA LEU A 396 16.90 -0.38 -28.40
C LEU A 396 17.62 0.95 -28.68
N PRO A 397 18.58 1.37 -27.84
CA PRO A 397 19.39 2.56 -28.10
C PRO A 397 20.11 2.47 -29.45
N ASP A 398 20.28 3.61 -30.14
CA ASP A 398 20.92 3.64 -31.47
C ASP A 398 22.35 3.10 -31.45
N ASN A 399 23.06 3.23 -30.33
CA ASN A 399 24.43 2.74 -30.13
C ASN A 399 24.49 1.32 -29.53
N PHE A 400 23.39 0.53 -29.60
CA PHE A 400 23.29 -0.78 -28.95
C PHE A 400 24.43 -1.73 -29.30
N ASP A 401 24.81 -1.80 -30.58
CA ASP A 401 25.86 -2.71 -31.07
C ASP A 401 27.27 -2.32 -30.57
N GLU A 402 27.44 -1.08 -30.09
CA GLU A 402 28.69 -0.55 -29.53
C GLU A 402 28.79 -0.76 -28.00
N LEU A 403 27.71 -1.20 -27.35
CA LEU A 403 27.67 -1.41 -25.91
C LEU A 403 28.42 -2.69 -25.49
N SER A 404 28.88 -2.72 -24.23
CA SER A 404 29.37 -3.97 -23.63
C SER A 404 28.26 -5.02 -23.55
N ALA A 405 28.62 -6.30 -23.43
CA ALA A 405 27.64 -7.39 -23.30
C ALA A 405 26.66 -7.16 -22.13
N ASP A 406 27.16 -6.67 -21.00
CA ASP A 406 26.33 -6.35 -19.83
C ASP A 406 25.36 -5.20 -20.12
N ALA A 407 25.83 -4.11 -20.73
CA ALA A 407 24.99 -2.98 -21.10
C ALA A 407 23.96 -3.34 -22.20
N GLN A 408 24.30 -4.25 -23.11
CA GLN A 408 23.36 -4.82 -24.08
C GLN A 408 22.27 -5.65 -23.38
N LEU A 409 22.64 -6.46 -22.38
CA LEU A 409 21.68 -7.23 -21.59
C LEU A 409 20.74 -6.31 -20.81
N GLU A 410 21.27 -5.28 -20.16
CA GLU A 410 20.48 -4.26 -19.45
C GLU A 410 19.51 -3.54 -20.39
N ALA A 411 19.97 -3.11 -21.57
CA ALA A 411 19.11 -2.45 -22.56
C ALA A 411 17.99 -3.37 -23.06
N LYS A 412 18.28 -4.66 -23.28
CA LYS A 412 17.27 -5.68 -23.63
C LYS A 412 16.25 -5.89 -22.52
N ASN A 413 16.71 -6.01 -21.28
CA ASN A 413 15.85 -6.18 -20.11
C ASN A 413 14.94 -4.97 -19.89
N LEU A 414 15.48 -3.76 -20.01
CA LEU A 414 14.71 -2.52 -19.91
C LEU A 414 13.65 -2.45 -21.01
N ARG A 415 14.01 -2.74 -22.26
CA ARG A 415 13.07 -2.77 -23.38
C ARG A 415 11.94 -3.78 -23.15
N ALA A 416 12.26 -4.97 -22.65
CA ALA A 416 11.26 -5.99 -22.34
C ALA A 416 10.30 -5.51 -21.23
N ALA A 417 10.83 -4.96 -20.15
CA ALA A 417 10.02 -4.42 -19.05
C ALA A 417 9.12 -3.25 -19.49
N GLN A 418 9.67 -2.32 -20.28
CA GLN A 418 8.90 -1.23 -20.90
C GLN A 418 7.79 -1.75 -21.81
N SER A 419 8.07 -2.79 -22.59
CA SER A 419 7.11 -3.41 -23.49
C SER A 419 5.97 -4.06 -22.72
N LEU A 420 6.28 -4.80 -21.64
CA LEU A 420 5.27 -5.45 -20.80
C LEU A 420 4.39 -4.43 -20.09
N TYR A 421 4.98 -3.36 -19.56
CA TYR A 421 4.26 -2.23 -18.97
C TYR A 421 3.26 -1.61 -19.95
N LYS A 422 3.66 -1.44 -21.22
CA LYS A 422 2.78 -0.88 -22.27
C LYS A 422 1.73 -1.85 -22.76
N LEU A 423 2.06 -3.12 -22.86
CA LEU A 423 1.08 -4.17 -23.20
C LEU A 423 0.02 -4.27 -22.11
N TYR A 424 0.38 -4.16 -20.83
CA TYR A 424 -0.59 -4.03 -19.75
C TYR A 424 -1.53 -2.81 -19.95
N GLU A 425 -1.00 -1.63 -20.30
CA GLU A 425 -1.84 -0.45 -20.58
C GLU A 425 -2.78 -0.66 -21.77
N ILE A 426 -2.34 -1.37 -22.81
CA ILE A 426 -3.14 -1.70 -24.01
C ILE A 426 -4.23 -2.72 -23.67
N MET A 427 -3.88 -3.83 -23.03
CA MET A 427 -4.82 -4.86 -22.58
C MET A 427 -5.86 -4.26 -21.63
N THR A 428 -5.44 -3.41 -20.69
CA THR A 428 -6.36 -2.70 -19.79
C THR A 428 -7.29 -1.78 -20.58
N LEU A 429 -6.80 -1.09 -21.60
CA LEU A 429 -7.63 -0.23 -22.45
C LEU A 429 -8.69 -1.05 -23.22
N GLU A 430 -8.33 -2.22 -23.72
CA GLU A 430 -9.24 -3.11 -24.44
C GLU A 430 -10.28 -3.75 -23.51
N GLN A 431 -9.84 -4.26 -22.35
CA GLN A 431 -10.69 -5.01 -21.43
C GLN A 431 -11.51 -4.13 -20.48
N SER A 432 -10.96 -2.98 -20.08
CA SER A 432 -11.60 -2.02 -19.18
C SER A 432 -11.24 -0.57 -19.56
N PRO A 433 -11.91 0.00 -20.58
CA PRO A 433 -11.67 1.38 -21.00
C PRO A 433 -11.79 2.41 -19.86
N ALA A 434 -12.69 2.18 -18.90
CA ALA A 434 -12.86 3.03 -17.73
C ALA A 434 -11.62 3.03 -16.82
N ALA A 435 -11.02 1.85 -16.56
CA ALA A 435 -9.78 1.75 -15.78
C ALA A 435 -8.61 2.46 -16.48
N SER A 436 -8.47 2.29 -17.80
CA SER A 436 -7.44 2.98 -18.59
C SER A 436 -7.62 4.52 -18.55
N ARG A 437 -8.85 5.02 -18.72
CA ARG A 437 -9.15 6.46 -18.57
C ARG A 437 -8.91 6.96 -17.15
N ALA A 438 -9.24 6.17 -16.13
CA ALA A 438 -8.96 6.48 -14.73
C ALA A 438 -7.46 6.59 -14.45
N MET A 439 -6.63 5.67 -14.99
CA MET A 439 -5.16 5.75 -14.88
C MET A 439 -4.61 7.03 -15.53
N ARG A 440 -5.16 7.43 -16.69
CA ARG A 440 -4.80 8.69 -17.36
C ARG A 440 -5.23 9.90 -16.54
N PHE A 441 -6.46 9.92 -16.05
CA PHE A 441 -6.98 11.01 -15.20
C PHE A 441 -6.12 11.18 -13.95
N ARG A 442 -5.71 10.09 -13.30
CA ARG A 442 -4.84 10.12 -12.11
C ARG A 442 -3.51 10.84 -12.35
N ARG A 443 -3.03 10.92 -13.60
CA ARG A 443 -1.80 11.62 -14.00
C ARG A 443 -2.01 13.11 -14.31
N THR A 444 -3.26 13.57 -14.42
CA THR A 444 -3.61 14.99 -14.62
C THR A 444 -3.44 15.80 -13.33
N LEU A 445 -3.38 17.14 -13.43
CA LEU A 445 -3.32 18.03 -12.27
C LEU A 445 -4.47 17.79 -11.26
N PRO A 446 -5.77 17.77 -11.66
CA PRO A 446 -6.87 17.46 -10.74
C PRO A 446 -6.78 16.07 -10.08
N GLY A 447 -6.36 15.05 -10.85
CA GLY A 447 -6.10 13.71 -10.30
C GLY A 447 -5.00 13.72 -9.24
N LYS A 448 -3.94 14.53 -9.47
CA LYS A 448 -2.83 14.69 -8.52
C LYS A 448 -3.25 15.39 -7.24
N ILE A 449 -3.97 16.50 -7.35
CA ILE A 449 -4.49 17.26 -6.20
C ILE A 449 -5.36 16.35 -5.31
N THR A 450 -6.30 15.62 -5.91
CA THR A 450 -7.21 14.72 -5.18
C THR A 450 -6.48 13.54 -4.52
N GLY A 451 -5.43 13.03 -5.17
CA GLY A 451 -4.55 12.00 -4.60
C GLY A 451 -3.81 12.48 -3.35
N LEU A 452 -3.19 13.66 -3.42
CA LEU A 452 -2.39 14.27 -2.35
C LEU A 452 -3.19 14.64 -1.11
N ALA A 453 -4.42 15.11 -1.29
CA ALA A 453 -5.22 15.68 -0.21
C ALA A 453 -5.44 14.71 0.97
N ASN A 454 -5.24 13.39 0.76
CA ASN A 454 -5.37 12.35 1.78
C ASN A 454 -4.07 12.04 2.54
N SER A 455 -3.06 12.91 2.47
CA SER A 455 -1.76 12.67 3.11
C SER A 455 -1.17 13.90 3.82
N VAL A 456 -1.86 15.04 3.81
CA VAL A 456 -1.36 16.35 4.27
C VAL A 456 -0.99 16.39 5.76
N PHE A 457 -1.68 15.63 6.62
CA PHE A 457 -1.30 15.47 8.02
C PHE A 457 0.09 14.87 8.14
N SER A 458 0.46 13.97 7.23
CA SER A 458 1.79 13.35 7.20
C SER A 458 2.81 14.17 6.42
N ASP A 459 2.53 14.62 5.19
CA ASP A 459 3.48 15.33 4.30
C ASP A 459 2.74 15.92 3.07
N GLY A 460 3.41 16.74 2.28
CA GLY A 460 3.04 17.11 0.91
C GLY A 460 2.30 18.43 0.79
N GLU A 461 2.12 19.19 1.87
CA GLU A 461 1.42 20.47 1.86
C GLU A 461 2.04 21.52 0.92
N PRO A 462 3.38 21.69 0.78
CA PRO A 462 3.92 22.66 -0.16
C PRO A 462 3.59 22.26 -1.59
N VAL A 463 3.79 20.99 -1.94
CA VAL A 463 3.52 20.47 -3.28
C VAL A 463 2.04 20.62 -3.64
N LEU A 464 1.14 20.31 -2.71
CA LEU A 464 -0.30 20.44 -2.93
C LEU A 464 -0.70 21.91 -3.11
N GLN A 465 -0.14 22.85 -2.32
CA GLN A 465 -0.42 24.27 -2.52
C GLN A 465 0.03 24.77 -3.89
N GLY A 466 1.22 24.38 -4.36
CA GLY A 466 1.68 24.70 -5.71
C GLY A 466 0.80 24.14 -6.81
N MET A 467 0.28 22.93 -6.61
CA MET A 467 -0.71 22.36 -7.54
C MET A 467 -2.03 23.13 -7.53
N LEU A 468 -2.51 23.60 -6.38
CA LEU A 468 -3.71 24.44 -6.27
C LEU A 468 -3.50 25.83 -6.91
N MET A 469 -2.29 26.40 -6.82
CA MET A 469 -1.96 27.64 -7.54
C MET A 469 -1.96 27.45 -9.06
N ARG A 470 -1.40 26.34 -9.56
CA ARG A 470 -1.50 26.00 -10.99
C ARG A 470 -2.92 25.71 -11.42
N LEU A 471 -3.73 25.10 -10.54
CA LEU A 471 -5.14 24.85 -10.81
C LEU A 471 -5.92 26.14 -11.00
N GLN A 472 -5.56 27.24 -10.32
CA GLN A 472 -6.14 28.56 -10.58
C GLN A 472 -5.88 29.00 -12.03
N ASP A 473 -4.67 28.79 -12.53
CA ASP A 473 -4.26 29.20 -13.89
C ASP A 473 -4.93 28.32 -14.97
N GLU A 474 -5.11 27.04 -14.67
CA GLU A 474 -5.72 26.03 -15.55
C GLU A 474 -7.25 25.87 -15.32
N TRP A 475 -7.87 26.73 -14.51
CA TRP A 475 -9.25 26.49 -14.03
C TRP A 475 -10.26 26.32 -15.16
N ALA A 476 -10.18 27.15 -16.20
CA ALA A 476 -11.10 27.13 -17.33
C ALA A 476 -11.06 25.80 -18.12
N THR A 477 -9.94 25.08 -18.13
CA THR A 477 -9.80 23.80 -18.84
C THR A 477 -10.15 22.61 -17.95
N VAL A 478 -9.90 22.72 -16.64
CA VAL A 478 -10.06 21.63 -15.67
C VAL A 478 -11.46 21.55 -15.10
N CYS A 479 -12.14 22.69 -14.87
CA CYS A 479 -13.41 22.72 -14.17
C CYS A 479 -14.47 21.82 -14.84
N ALA A 480 -15.20 21.06 -14.00
CA ALA A 480 -16.33 20.25 -14.43
C ALA A 480 -17.41 21.12 -15.12
N THR A 481 -17.60 22.34 -14.63
CA THR A 481 -18.56 23.33 -15.13
C THR A 481 -17.83 24.62 -15.56
N PRO A 482 -17.53 24.79 -16.86
CA PRO A 482 -16.69 25.89 -17.35
C PRO A 482 -17.17 27.31 -17.01
N SER A 483 -18.45 27.50 -16.68
CA SER A 483 -19.04 28.77 -16.26
C SER A 483 -18.79 29.13 -14.80
N THR A 484 -18.30 28.19 -13.98
CA THR A 484 -18.06 28.42 -12.55
C THR A 484 -16.75 29.20 -12.38
N PRO A 485 -16.74 30.36 -11.72
CA PRO A 485 -15.50 31.09 -11.44
C PRO A 485 -14.58 30.27 -10.52
N CYS A 486 -13.27 30.47 -10.65
CA CYS A 486 -12.31 29.80 -9.79
C CYS A 486 -12.52 30.26 -8.33
N PRO A 487 -12.72 29.34 -7.38
CA PRO A 487 -12.89 29.70 -5.97
C PRO A 487 -11.54 29.95 -5.28
N LEU A 488 -10.43 29.75 -5.99
CA LEU A 488 -9.07 30.00 -5.53
C LEU A 488 -8.60 31.35 -6.05
N SER A 489 -7.92 32.09 -5.18
CA SER A 489 -7.31 33.37 -5.52
C SER A 489 -6.02 33.50 -4.71
N PHE A 490 -4.91 33.69 -5.42
CA PHE A 490 -3.60 33.85 -4.83
C PHE A 490 -2.91 35.09 -5.40
N THR A 491 -2.26 35.88 -4.54
CA THR A 491 -1.47 37.04 -4.96
C THR A 491 -0.10 36.62 -5.52
N GLU A 492 0.60 37.51 -6.21
CA GLU A 492 1.94 37.21 -6.73
C GLU A 492 2.96 37.03 -5.60
N GLU A 493 2.75 37.71 -4.47
CA GLU A 493 3.55 37.54 -3.26
C GLU A 493 3.37 36.13 -2.68
N GLU A 494 2.12 35.64 -2.57
CA GLU A 494 1.85 34.27 -2.12
C GLU A 494 2.48 33.23 -3.06
N ARG A 495 2.39 33.45 -4.38
CA ARG A 495 3.03 32.58 -5.38
C ARG A 495 4.55 32.59 -5.27
N SER A 496 5.14 33.76 -5.03
CA SER A 496 6.58 33.91 -4.83
C SER A 496 7.06 33.18 -3.59
N GLN A 497 6.35 33.33 -2.47
CA GLN A 497 6.64 32.62 -1.23
C GLN A 497 6.47 31.12 -1.40
N GLN A 498 5.42 30.68 -2.10
CA GLN A 498 5.17 29.26 -2.36
C GLN A 498 6.30 28.60 -3.17
N ARG A 499 6.84 29.29 -4.19
CA ARG A 499 8.01 28.81 -4.95
C ARG A 499 9.23 28.57 -4.04
N LEU A 500 9.45 29.42 -3.04
CA LEU A 500 10.54 29.25 -2.07
C LEU A 500 10.29 28.05 -1.15
N LEU A 501 9.05 27.87 -0.67
CA LEU A 501 8.66 26.74 0.17
C LEU A 501 8.82 25.41 -0.56
N GLU A 502 8.34 25.30 -1.80
CA GLU A 502 8.51 24.11 -2.63
C GLU A 502 9.98 23.81 -2.92
N ALA A 503 10.79 24.83 -3.23
CA ALA A 503 12.22 24.64 -3.43
C ALA A 503 12.90 24.15 -2.15
N SER A 504 12.49 24.66 -0.98
CA SER A 504 13.01 24.21 0.31
C SER A 504 12.59 22.79 0.66
N TRP A 505 11.34 22.42 0.39
CA TRP A 505 10.84 21.07 0.55
C TRP A 505 11.59 20.10 -0.38
N GLY A 506 11.76 20.48 -1.66
CA GLY A 506 12.48 19.69 -2.66
C GLY A 506 13.92 19.37 -2.25
N ARG A 507 14.66 20.33 -1.68
CA ARG A 507 16.01 20.08 -1.15
C ARG A 507 16.02 19.06 -0.01
N GLY A 508 15.10 19.17 0.94
CA GLY A 508 14.98 18.20 2.04
C GLY A 508 14.67 16.79 1.54
N VAL A 509 13.92 16.68 0.45
CA VAL A 509 13.58 15.42 -0.21
C VAL A 509 14.78 14.81 -0.93
N GLU A 510 15.57 15.63 -1.64
CA GLU A 510 16.82 15.20 -2.28
C GLU A 510 17.84 14.69 -1.26
N LEU A 511 18.02 15.39 -0.13
CA LEU A 511 18.87 14.94 0.97
C LEU A 511 18.41 13.58 1.53
N MET A 512 17.10 13.40 1.67
CA MET A 512 16.53 12.15 2.16
C MET A 512 16.83 11.00 1.19
N ALA A 513 16.62 11.23 -0.11
CA ALA A 513 16.90 10.26 -1.14
C ALA A 513 18.40 9.88 -1.18
N GLU A 514 19.30 10.85 -1.05
CA GLU A 514 20.74 10.61 -1.00
C GLU A 514 21.14 9.72 0.19
N VAL A 515 20.65 10.02 1.39
CA VAL A 515 20.97 9.21 2.58
C VAL A 515 20.43 7.79 2.45
N VAL A 516 19.20 7.62 1.96
CA VAL A 516 18.62 6.27 1.76
C VAL A 516 19.37 5.48 0.70
N ASP A 517 19.76 6.10 -0.41
CA ASP A 517 20.58 5.46 -1.46
C ASP A 517 21.93 4.98 -0.89
N GLN A 518 22.58 5.80 -0.05
CA GLN A 518 23.85 5.45 0.61
C GLN A 518 23.71 4.31 1.63
N ILE A 519 22.63 4.26 2.41
CA ILE A 519 22.36 3.15 3.33
C ILE A 519 22.22 1.84 2.53
N GLY A 520 21.61 1.93 1.34
CA GLY A 520 21.37 0.80 0.45
C GLY A 520 20.28 -0.16 0.95
N ALA A 521 19.60 0.18 2.05
CA ALA A 521 18.43 -0.54 2.53
C ALA A 521 17.19 0.15 1.97
N TYR A 522 16.52 -0.47 1.00
CA TYR A 522 15.19 -0.01 0.63
C TYR A 522 14.25 -1.15 0.23
N GLN A 523 13.37 -1.56 1.17
CA GLN A 523 12.09 -2.24 0.89
C GLN A 523 10.93 -1.74 1.78
N GLY A 524 11.10 -0.63 2.50
CA GLY A 524 10.07 -0.01 3.35
C GLY A 524 10.70 1.03 4.27
N TRP A 525 10.14 2.23 4.35
CA TRP A 525 10.65 3.33 5.20
C TRP A 525 10.47 3.07 6.71
N ASP A 526 10.07 1.86 7.09
CA ASP A 526 10.00 1.47 8.49
C ASP A 526 11.36 1.00 9.03
N GLY A 527 12.35 0.75 8.14
CA GLY A 527 13.70 0.33 8.50
C GLY A 527 13.85 -1.18 8.62
N TRP A 528 12.90 -1.95 8.08
CA TRP A 528 12.95 -3.40 8.13
C TRP A 528 14.12 -3.97 7.32
N VAL A 529 14.82 -4.93 7.92
CA VAL A 529 15.88 -5.73 7.29
C VAL A 529 15.79 -7.18 7.78
N ASN A 530 16.26 -8.11 6.98
CA ASN A 530 16.37 -9.50 7.42
C ASN A 530 17.44 -9.63 8.54
N HIS A 531 17.33 -10.70 9.33
CA HIS A 531 18.26 -10.94 10.45
C HIS A 531 19.73 -10.98 10.00
N SER A 532 20.01 -11.61 8.86
CA SER A 532 21.39 -11.77 8.38
C SER A 532 22.08 -10.45 8.02
N ASN A 533 21.31 -9.45 7.58
CA ASN A 533 21.88 -8.17 7.16
C ASN A 533 21.76 -7.09 8.25
N TYR A 534 21.11 -7.38 9.38
CA TYR A 534 20.83 -6.38 10.42
C TYR A 534 22.09 -5.65 10.89
N THR A 535 23.14 -6.38 11.28
CA THR A 535 24.40 -5.78 11.74
C THR A 535 25.05 -4.92 10.66
N VAL A 536 25.11 -5.42 9.43
CA VAL A 536 25.71 -4.70 8.29
C VAL A 536 24.97 -3.39 8.01
N TYR A 537 23.64 -3.41 7.99
CA TYR A 537 22.86 -2.21 7.73
C TYR A 537 22.84 -1.24 8.91
N LYS A 538 22.95 -1.72 10.16
CA LYS A 538 23.08 -0.85 11.33
C LYS A 538 24.41 -0.09 11.30
N GLU A 539 25.50 -0.77 10.95
CA GLU A 539 26.81 -0.11 10.75
C GLU A 539 26.82 0.86 9.58
N ARG A 540 26.16 0.50 8.46
CA ARG A 540 25.99 1.41 7.31
C ARG A 540 25.19 2.64 7.71
N LEU A 541 24.09 2.49 8.43
CA LEU A 541 23.26 3.60 8.90
C LEU A 541 24.07 4.59 9.75
N GLU A 542 24.86 4.10 10.70
CA GLU A 542 25.73 4.96 11.51
C GLU A 542 26.81 5.66 10.69
N ARG A 543 27.42 4.96 9.73
CA ARG A 543 28.41 5.55 8.82
C ARG A 543 27.79 6.63 7.94
N CYS A 544 26.62 6.37 7.35
CA CYS A 544 25.88 7.35 6.54
C CYS A 544 25.49 8.57 7.38
N ARG A 545 25.07 8.36 8.64
CA ARG A 545 24.80 9.45 9.57
C ARG A 545 26.03 10.33 9.79
N GLN A 546 27.19 9.72 10.05
CA GLN A 546 28.42 10.45 10.27
C GLN A 546 28.87 11.23 9.01
N GLN A 547 28.86 10.58 7.85
CA GLN A 547 29.22 11.20 6.57
C GLN A 547 28.29 12.36 6.21
N PHE A 548 26.98 12.21 6.47
CA PHE A 548 26.01 13.28 6.31
C PHE A 548 26.34 14.48 7.21
N LEU A 549 26.58 14.25 8.51
CA LEU A 549 26.91 15.31 9.44
C LEU A 549 28.21 16.03 9.05
N ASP A 550 29.23 15.30 8.63
CA ASP A 550 30.52 15.88 8.23
C ASP A 550 30.42 16.71 6.94
N ARG A 551 29.43 16.41 6.08
CA ARG A 551 29.19 17.13 4.83
C ARG A 551 28.30 18.36 4.99
N TYR A 552 27.28 18.29 5.86
CA TYR A 552 26.21 19.29 5.94
C TYR A 552 26.20 20.13 7.23
N ALA A 553 27.03 19.81 8.23
CA ALA A 553 27.21 20.65 9.41
C ALA A 553 28.55 21.40 9.33
N GLY A 554 28.51 22.72 9.15
CA GLY A 554 29.70 23.58 9.14
C GLY A 554 30.12 24.02 10.55
N THR A 555 29.25 23.89 11.54
CA THR A 555 29.50 24.25 12.95
C THR A 555 29.01 23.15 13.91
N GLU A 556 29.48 23.21 15.16
CA GLU A 556 29.02 22.27 16.20
C GLU A 556 27.53 22.48 16.54
N GLU A 557 27.04 23.72 16.45
CA GLU A 557 25.64 24.07 16.61
C GLU A 557 24.77 23.45 15.51
N GLU A 558 25.19 23.54 14.24
CA GLU A 558 24.51 22.89 13.12
C GLU A 558 24.56 21.37 13.24
N ARG A 559 25.68 20.81 13.70
CA ARG A 559 25.83 19.37 13.93
C ARG A 559 24.81 18.88 14.97
N LYS A 560 24.67 19.60 16.08
CA LYS A 560 23.65 19.32 17.10
C LYS A 560 22.23 19.46 16.57
N ALA A 561 21.96 20.45 15.73
CA ALA A 561 20.65 20.63 15.12
C ALA A 561 20.28 19.48 14.17
N TRP A 562 21.21 19.07 13.28
CA TRP A 562 21.03 17.92 12.40
C TRP A 562 20.86 16.60 13.16
N MET A 563 21.61 16.39 14.24
CA MET A 563 21.44 15.20 15.09
C MET A 563 20.04 15.13 15.72
N ARG A 564 19.48 16.28 16.14
CA ARG A 564 18.15 16.34 16.75
C ARG A 564 17.04 15.93 15.77
N VAL A 565 17.15 16.36 14.52
CA VAL A 565 16.17 16.11 13.46
C VAL A 565 16.48 14.84 12.65
N TRP A 566 17.46 14.03 13.06
CA TRP A 566 17.82 12.82 12.32
C TRP A 566 16.61 11.88 12.25
N PRO A 567 16.12 11.52 11.06
CA PRO A 567 14.83 10.84 10.92
C PRO A 567 14.91 9.36 11.29
N PHE A 568 16.10 8.74 11.18
CA PHE A 568 16.34 7.32 11.41
C PHE A 568 16.82 7.04 12.84
N GLN A 569 16.02 7.45 13.82
CA GLN A 569 16.31 7.24 15.25
C GLN A 569 15.12 6.59 15.96
N ASP A 570 15.39 5.97 17.10
CA ASP A 570 14.36 5.47 17.99
C ASP A 570 13.59 6.68 18.55
N LYS A 571 12.31 6.77 18.22
CA LYS A 571 11.39 7.75 18.79
C LYS A 571 10.64 7.08 19.94
N MET A 572 10.26 7.85 20.96
CA MET A 572 9.13 7.42 21.79
C MET A 572 7.95 7.19 20.83
N GLY A 573 7.16 6.13 21.03
CA GLY A 573 6.15 5.66 20.06
C GLY A 573 5.12 6.71 19.65
N GLU A 574 4.02 6.30 19.02
CA GLU A 574 2.93 7.24 18.66
C GLU A 574 2.38 8.03 19.86
N GLU A 575 2.67 7.63 21.11
CA GLU A 575 2.45 8.39 22.34
C GLU A 575 3.07 9.80 22.36
N GLY A 576 4.15 10.05 21.60
CA GLY A 576 4.76 11.38 21.49
C GLY A 576 4.02 12.36 20.57
N LEU A 577 3.00 11.89 19.84
CA LEU A 577 2.16 12.72 18.96
C LEU A 577 0.91 13.28 19.67
N ALA A 578 0.54 12.68 20.81
CA ALA A 578 -0.68 12.97 21.57
C ALA A 578 -0.59 14.28 22.38
#